data_AF-A0A7Y8L5M6-F1
#
_entry.id   AF-A0A7Y8L5M6-F1
#
_cell.length_a   1.000
_cell.length_b   1.000
_cell.length_c   1.000
_cell.angle_alpha   90.00
_cell.angle_beta   90.00
_cell.angle_gamma   90.00
#
_symmetry.space_group_name_H-M   'P 1'
#
loop_
_entity.id
_entity.type
_entity.pdbx_description
1 polymer ?
#
loop_
_entity_poly.entity_id
_entity_poly.type
_entity_poly.pdbx_seq_one_letter_code
_entity_poly.pdbx_strand_id
1 'polypeptide(L)'
;MACKGGIPMLRLRIKLLALSALLFLGIGLCEQGTAQTLTEDEKNNITIYQKASPSVVNVISTVITRDFFLNPIPREGSGSGSIIDARGHVLTNNHVIRDARKLEVTLADGSKWPANLVGTDPDNDLAVIKMDAPTDKLRPLPLGDSQKLQVGQKVLAIGNPFGLGLTLTTGIISSLGRNIRSEVGTMIEDLIQTDASINPGNSGGPLLNSQGEMIGINTAIISPTGASVGIGFAIPVNTAKRIIPELIAKGYVSYPWAGVSVQPLFPELARFLKLKVERGAMVIDVTAGGPGEKAGLRGGDRTIQARNLQVIVGGDVITQVDQREVKDADDLIKYIRERKPGDAVTLRILRDGQFKDIKMTLAERPRTTRR
;
A
#
# COMPACT_ATOMS: atom_id res chain seq x y z
N MET A 1 29.05 -87.17 -59.30
CA MET A 1 28.99 -88.60 -58.94
C MET A 1 29.38 -88.70 -57.47
N ALA A 2 28.47 -89.24 -56.64
CA ALA A 2 28.67 -90.03 -55.41
C ALA A 2 29.94 -89.77 -54.55
N CYS A 3 29.95 -89.72 -53.22
CA CYS A 3 29.02 -90.16 -52.18
C CYS A 3 29.81 -90.07 -50.86
N LYS A 4 29.08 -89.91 -49.74
CA LYS A 4 29.33 -90.52 -48.41
C LYS A 4 30.63 -90.12 -47.68
N GLY A 5 30.64 -89.80 -46.38
CA GLY A 5 29.85 -90.29 -45.26
C GLY A 5 30.83 -90.83 -44.20
N GLY A 6 30.66 -90.49 -42.92
CA GLY A 6 31.49 -91.06 -41.84
C GLY A 6 31.48 -90.28 -40.53
N ILE A 7 30.63 -90.71 -39.59
CA ILE A 7 30.62 -90.46 -38.13
C ILE A 7 31.25 -91.74 -37.47
N PRO A 8 31.67 -91.88 -36.17
CA PRO A 8 31.85 -90.96 -35.02
C PRO A 8 33.25 -91.10 -34.32
N MET A 9 33.52 -90.29 -33.28
CA MET A 9 33.98 -90.84 -31.98
C MET A 9 33.87 -89.82 -30.85
N LEU A 10 33.16 -90.25 -29.80
CA LEU A 10 32.84 -89.55 -28.57
C LEU A 10 33.95 -89.80 -27.53
N ARG A 11 34.56 -88.76 -26.97
CA ARG A 11 35.15 -88.82 -25.62
C ARG A 11 34.68 -87.63 -24.79
N LEU A 12 33.78 -87.94 -23.88
CA LEU A 12 33.24 -87.11 -22.83
C LEU A 12 34.30 -86.92 -21.72
N ARG A 13 34.72 -85.68 -21.45
CA ARG A 13 35.15 -85.26 -20.10
C ARG A 13 34.59 -83.87 -19.81
N ILE A 14 33.76 -83.85 -18.78
CA ILE A 14 33.09 -82.69 -18.19
C ILE A 14 34.06 -81.98 -17.23
N LYS A 15 34.12 -80.65 -17.32
CA LYS A 15 34.04 -79.64 -16.23
C LYS A 15 34.17 -78.25 -16.88
N LEU A 16 33.07 -77.50 -16.97
CA LEU A 16 32.81 -76.25 -16.21
C LEU A 16 34.00 -75.26 -16.32
N LEU A 17 33.91 -74.08 -16.95
CA LEU A 17 32.88 -73.04 -16.84
C LEU A 17 32.62 -72.31 -18.19
N ALA A 18 31.33 -72.17 -18.47
CA ALA A 18 30.65 -71.12 -19.22
C ALA A 18 31.00 -69.71 -18.67
N LEU A 19 30.93 -68.57 -19.36
CA LEU A 19 30.51 -68.17 -20.71
C LEU A 19 30.93 -66.70 -20.89
N SER A 20 31.16 -66.31 -22.14
CA SER A 20 30.92 -64.98 -22.72
C SER A 20 31.66 -63.76 -22.17
N ALA A 21 32.61 -63.30 -22.98
CA ALA A 21 32.90 -61.89 -23.15
C ALA A 21 31.63 -61.12 -23.54
N LEU A 22 31.28 -60.09 -22.76
CA LEU A 22 30.42 -59.00 -23.21
C LEU A 22 31.13 -57.68 -22.89
N LEU A 23 31.53 -56.99 -23.95
CA LEU A 23 31.85 -55.58 -23.98
C LEU A 23 30.56 -54.82 -23.63
N PHE A 24 30.49 -54.12 -22.50
CA PHE A 24 29.55 -53.01 -22.33
C PHE A 24 30.14 -51.91 -21.46
N LEU A 25 30.15 -50.73 -22.07
CA LEU A 25 30.31 -49.38 -21.55
C LEU A 25 30.35 -49.24 -20.03
N GLY A 26 31.43 -48.62 -19.55
CA GLY A 26 31.38 -47.83 -18.32
C GLY A 26 30.38 -46.69 -18.48
N ILE A 27 29.16 -46.90 -18.00
CA ILE A 27 28.26 -45.81 -17.66
C ILE A 27 28.66 -45.41 -16.25
N GLY A 28 29.42 -44.32 -16.14
CA GLY A 28 29.50 -43.58 -14.90
C GLY A 28 28.07 -43.25 -14.49
N LEU A 29 27.64 -43.79 -13.35
CA LEU A 29 26.45 -43.32 -12.66
C LEU A 29 26.71 -41.86 -12.34
N CYS A 30 26.21 -40.99 -13.20
CA CYS A 30 25.97 -39.61 -12.88
C CYS A 30 24.92 -39.65 -11.77
N GLU A 31 25.35 -39.51 -10.52
CA GLU A 31 24.45 -39.14 -9.42
C GLU A 31 23.78 -37.84 -9.85
N GLN A 32 22.58 -37.95 -10.41
CA GLN A 32 21.70 -36.81 -10.54
C GLN A 32 21.41 -36.36 -9.12
N GLY A 33 22.03 -35.23 -8.75
CA GLY A 33 21.86 -34.61 -7.46
C GLY A 33 20.38 -34.59 -7.08
N THR A 34 20.09 -35.10 -5.90
CA THR A 34 18.74 -35.12 -5.34
C THR A 34 18.18 -33.70 -5.40
N ALA A 35 17.11 -33.52 -6.19
CA ALA A 35 16.30 -32.32 -6.10
C ALA A 35 15.88 -32.20 -4.63
N GLN A 36 16.36 -31.17 -3.92
CA GLN A 36 16.04 -30.95 -2.53
C GLN A 36 14.52 -30.85 -2.37
N THR A 37 13.95 -31.69 -1.50
CA THR A 37 12.52 -31.65 -1.18
C THR A 37 12.20 -30.33 -0.48
N LEU A 38 11.35 -29.51 -1.11
CA LEU A 38 10.87 -28.25 -0.54
C LEU A 38 9.94 -28.50 0.65
N THR A 39 10.04 -27.65 1.68
CA THR A 39 9.08 -27.57 2.79
C THR A 39 7.72 -27.05 2.31
N GLU A 40 6.65 -27.29 3.07
CA GLU A 40 5.33 -26.76 2.74
C GLU A 40 5.29 -25.22 2.74
N ASP A 41 6.10 -24.57 3.59
CA ASP A 41 6.20 -23.11 3.60
C ASP A 41 6.84 -22.56 2.32
N GLU A 42 7.94 -23.19 1.87
CA GLU A 42 8.60 -22.84 0.62
C GLU A 42 7.70 -23.10 -0.59
N LYS A 43 6.99 -24.22 -0.62
CA LYS A 43 5.99 -24.50 -1.66
C LYS A 43 4.89 -23.44 -1.71
N ASN A 44 4.41 -22.99 -0.54
CA ASN A 44 3.43 -21.91 -0.46
C ASN A 44 4.01 -20.60 -1.01
N ASN A 45 5.25 -20.24 -0.66
CA ASN A 45 5.93 -19.05 -1.19
C ASN A 45 6.02 -19.09 -2.72
N ILE A 46 6.52 -20.20 -3.27
CA ILE A 46 6.71 -20.40 -4.70
C ILE A 46 5.37 -20.34 -5.43
N THR A 47 4.34 -21.00 -4.90
CA THR A 47 3.00 -21.03 -5.50
C THR A 47 2.39 -19.63 -5.56
N ILE A 48 2.47 -18.86 -4.46
CA ILE A 48 1.95 -17.49 -4.42
C ILE A 48 2.72 -16.60 -5.38
N TYR A 49 4.06 -16.69 -5.39
CA TYR A 49 4.89 -15.91 -6.30
C TYR A 49 4.55 -16.18 -7.77
N GLN A 50 4.46 -17.45 -8.18
CA GLN A 50 4.11 -17.83 -9.56
C GLN A 50 2.71 -17.34 -9.96
N LYS A 51 1.74 -17.41 -9.04
CA LYS A 51 0.37 -16.96 -9.29
C LYS A 51 0.26 -15.44 -9.37
N ALA A 52 0.95 -14.71 -8.49
CA ALA A 52 0.80 -13.26 -8.34
C ALA A 52 1.74 -12.45 -9.25
N SER A 53 2.93 -12.97 -9.56
CA SER A 53 3.95 -12.28 -10.37
C SER A 53 3.42 -11.68 -11.69
N PRO A 54 2.56 -12.35 -12.48
CA PRO A 54 2.03 -11.77 -13.72
C PRO A 54 1.12 -10.56 -13.51
N SER A 55 0.64 -10.37 -12.27
CA SER A 55 -0.24 -9.26 -11.89
C SER A 55 0.53 -8.05 -11.35
N VAL A 56 1.83 -8.19 -11.10
CA VAL A 56 2.70 -7.15 -10.55
C VAL A 56 3.49 -6.50 -11.67
N VAL A 57 3.50 -5.17 -11.69
CA VAL A 57 4.13 -4.38 -12.75
C VAL A 57 5.18 -3.45 -12.19
N ASN A 58 6.14 -3.06 -13.03
CA ASN A 58 7.02 -1.93 -12.75
C ASN A 58 6.36 -0.65 -13.28
N VAL A 59 6.35 0.40 -12.47
CA VAL A 59 5.81 1.72 -12.82
C VAL A 59 6.98 2.69 -12.94
N ILE A 60 7.18 3.24 -14.12
CA ILE A 60 8.23 4.21 -14.43
C ILE A 60 7.58 5.59 -14.53
N SER A 61 8.07 6.54 -13.74
CA SER A 61 7.63 7.93 -13.75
C SER A 61 8.77 8.84 -14.22
N THR A 62 8.56 9.58 -15.30
CA THR A 62 9.54 10.58 -15.75
C THR A 62 9.14 11.95 -15.24
N VAL A 63 9.98 12.55 -14.39
CA VAL A 63 9.84 13.93 -13.91
C VAL A 63 10.87 14.83 -14.60
N ILE A 64 10.59 16.13 -14.71
CA ILE A 64 11.58 17.11 -15.19
C ILE A 64 12.23 17.74 -13.97
N THR A 65 13.53 17.52 -13.80
CA THR A 65 14.38 18.18 -12.80
C THR A 65 15.28 19.20 -13.48
N ARG A 66 16.04 19.98 -12.70
CA ARG A 66 17.06 20.90 -13.22
C ARG A 66 18.45 20.34 -12.95
N ASP A 67 19.35 20.47 -13.94
CA ASP A 67 20.77 20.17 -13.77
C ASP A 67 21.50 21.32 -13.04
N PHE A 68 22.82 21.18 -12.88
CA PHE A 68 23.67 22.20 -12.26
C PHE A 68 23.60 23.58 -12.95
N PHE A 69 23.33 23.60 -14.26
CA PHE A 69 23.21 24.81 -15.07
C PHE A 69 21.75 25.30 -15.18
N LEU A 70 20.84 24.75 -14.38
CA LEU A 70 19.41 25.05 -14.35
C LEU A 70 18.63 24.64 -15.62
N ASN A 71 19.20 23.80 -16.49
CA ASN A 71 18.51 23.26 -17.66
C ASN A 71 17.55 22.15 -17.23
N PRO A 72 16.34 22.06 -17.83
CA PRO A 72 15.41 20.99 -17.57
C PRO A 72 15.93 19.66 -18.15
N ILE A 73 16.16 18.67 -17.29
CA ILE A 73 16.54 17.31 -17.68
C ILE A 73 15.50 16.29 -17.16
N PRO A 74 15.16 15.26 -17.95
CA PRO A 74 14.30 14.18 -17.48
C PRO A 74 15.05 13.34 -16.44
N ARG A 75 14.38 13.01 -15.33
CA ARG A 75 14.83 12.03 -14.35
C ARG A 75 13.73 10.99 -14.17
N GLU A 76 14.12 9.72 -14.22
CA GLU A 76 13.20 8.61 -14.01
C GLU A 76 13.16 8.23 -12.52
N GLY A 77 11.93 8.09 -12.01
CA GLY A 77 11.60 7.35 -10.81
C GLY A 77 11.05 5.97 -11.18
N SER A 78 11.18 5.01 -10.27
CA SER A 78 10.67 3.66 -10.45
C SER A 78 9.96 3.21 -9.17
N GLY A 79 8.82 2.56 -9.35
CA GLY A 79 8.08 1.85 -8.31
C GLY A 79 7.43 0.58 -8.85
N SER A 80 6.53 0.03 -8.06
CA SER A 80 5.73 -1.13 -8.42
C SER A 80 4.25 -0.78 -8.52
N GLY A 81 3.46 -1.66 -9.09
CA GLY A 81 2.00 -1.56 -9.13
C GLY A 81 1.36 -2.94 -9.24
N SER A 82 0.05 -2.99 -9.08
CA SER A 82 -0.76 -4.20 -9.27
C SER A 82 -1.84 -3.97 -10.31
N ILE A 83 -1.99 -4.88 -11.26
CA ILE A 83 -3.12 -4.90 -12.19
C ILE A 83 -4.37 -5.26 -11.37
N ILE A 84 -5.39 -4.39 -11.38
CA ILE A 84 -6.60 -4.57 -10.56
C ILE A 84 -7.84 -4.95 -11.38
N ASP A 85 -7.81 -4.80 -12.71
CA ASP A 85 -8.88 -5.27 -13.58
C ASP A 85 -8.43 -5.56 -15.03
N ALA A 86 -9.33 -6.18 -15.80
CA ALA A 86 -9.12 -6.52 -17.21
C ALA A 86 -9.18 -5.32 -18.17
N ARG A 87 -9.41 -4.10 -17.66
CA ARG A 87 -9.43 -2.85 -18.44
C ARG A 87 -8.06 -2.16 -18.45
N GLY A 88 -7.09 -2.70 -17.73
CA GLY A 88 -5.72 -2.19 -17.68
C GLY A 88 -5.48 -1.17 -16.57
N HIS A 89 -6.35 -1.10 -15.56
CA HIS A 89 -6.09 -0.27 -14.37
C HIS A 89 -5.00 -0.90 -13.50
N VAL A 90 -4.05 -0.08 -13.09
CA VAL A 90 -2.95 -0.41 -12.20
C VAL A 90 -3.06 0.44 -10.94
N LEU A 91 -3.11 -0.23 -9.79
CA LEU A 91 -3.02 0.40 -8.47
C LEU A 91 -1.54 0.55 -8.09
N THR A 92 -1.16 1.74 -7.64
CA THR A 92 0.19 2.04 -7.13
C THR A 92 0.09 3.11 -6.05
N ASN A 93 1.23 3.55 -5.50
CA ASN A 93 1.23 4.69 -4.59
C ASN A 93 1.18 6.03 -5.34
N ASN A 94 0.60 7.04 -4.69
CA ASN A 94 0.63 8.40 -5.21
C ASN A 94 2.07 8.94 -5.30
N HIS A 95 2.92 8.68 -4.30
CA HIS A 95 4.30 9.18 -4.33
C HIS A 95 5.13 8.61 -5.50
N VAL A 96 4.80 7.42 -6.02
CA VAL A 96 5.49 6.80 -7.17
C VAL A 96 5.24 7.59 -8.45
N ILE A 97 4.02 8.13 -8.62
CA ILE A 97 3.58 8.83 -9.83
C ILE A 97 3.57 10.36 -9.68
N ARG A 98 3.95 10.87 -8.51
CA ARG A 98 3.89 12.28 -8.17
C ARG A 98 4.75 13.10 -9.12
N ASP A 99 4.17 14.20 -9.63
CA ASP A 99 4.79 15.15 -10.56
C ASP A 99 5.24 14.55 -11.92
N ALA A 100 4.91 13.28 -12.19
CA ALA A 100 5.27 12.59 -13.42
C ALA A 100 4.69 13.31 -14.65
N ARG A 101 5.54 13.58 -15.63
CA ARG A 101 5.15 14.09 -16.96
C ARG A 101 4.86 12.97 -17.94
N LYS A 102 5.48 11.81 -17.74
CA LYS A 102 5.26 10.59 -18.51
C LYS A 102 5.18 9.42 -17.53
N LEU A 103 4.25 8.51 -17.79
CA LEU A 103 4.12 7.25 -17.09
C LEU A 103 4.25 6.10 -18.08
N GLU A 104 4.98 5.06 -17.68
CA GLU A 104 5.12 3.81 -18.42
C GLU A 104 4.98 2.64 -17.44
N VAL A 105 4.34 1.57 -17.89
CA VAL A 105 4.18 0.32 -17.14
C VAL A 105 4.92 -0.79 -17.87
N THR A 106 5.79 -1.50 -17.15
CA THR A 106 6.44 -2.72 -17.66
C THR A 106 5.77 -3.93 -17.03
N LEU A 107 5.23 -4.81 -17.87
CA LEU A 107 4.62 -6.08 -17.47
C LEU A 107 5.67 -7.14 -17.10
N ALA A 108 5.22 -8.23 -16.47
CA ALA A 108 6.10 -9.35 -16.09
C ALA A 108 6.79 -10.03 -17.28
N ASP A 109 6.25 -9.93 -18.49
CA ASP A 109 6.85 -10.42 -19.74
C ASP A 109 7.90 -9.45 -20.33
N GLY A 110 8.16 -8.32 -19.67
CA GLY A 110 9.08 -7.26 -20.11
C GLY A 110 8.48 -6.27 -21.12
N SER A 111 7.23 -6.46 -21.56
CA SER A 111 6.58 -5.50 -22.47
C SER A 111 6.25 -4.18 -21.77
N LYS A 112 6.50 -3.07 -22.48
CA LYS A 112 6.35 -1.70 -21.98
C LYS A 112 5.14 -1.03 -22.62
N TRP A 113 4.36 -0.34 -21.79
CA TRP A 113 3.12 0.31 -22.21
C TRP A 113 3.04 1.72 -21.64
N PRO A 114 2.78 2.76 -22.48
CA PRO A 114 2.42 4.07 -21.97
C PRO A 114 1.22 3.97 -21.02
N ALA A 115 1.23 4.77 -19.96
CA ALA A 115 0.14 4.84 -19.01
C ALA A 115 -0.33 6.28 -18.81
N ASN A 116 -1.61 6.43 -18.53
CA ASN A 116 -2.24 7.70 -18.19
C ASN A 116 -2.68 7.68 -16.73
N LEU A 117 -2.54 8.81 -16.04
CA LEU A 117 -3.13 8.97 -14.72
C LEU A 117 -4.66 8.93 -14.84
N VAL A 118 -5.29 8.03 -14.09
CA VAL A 118 -6.76 7.98 -13.97
C VAL A 118 -7.19 8.84 -12.79
N GLY A 119 -6.57 8.64 -11.63
CA GLY A 119 -6.84 9.44 -10.45
C GLY A 119 -5.86 9.21 -9.31
N THR A 120 -5.82 10.16 -8.37
CA THR A 120 -4.96 10.09 -7.20
C THR A 120 -5.69 10.48 -5.92
N ASP A 121 -5.28 9.86 -4.82
CA ASP A 121 -5.62 10.26 -3.46
C ASP A 121 -4.33 10.41 -2.62
N PRO A 122 -3.80 11.64 -2.52
CA PRO A 122 -2.61 11.91 -1.72
C PRO A 122 -2.78 11.65 -0.22
N ASP A 123 -4.00 11.65 0.32
CA ASP A 123 -4.25 11.44 1.75
C ASP A 123 -3.97 10.00 2.18
N ASN A 124 -4.27 9.04 1.30
CA ASN A 124 -3.98 7.61 1.52
C ASN A 124 -2.77 7.13 0.72
N ASP A 125 -2.07 8.03 0.04
CA ASP A 125 -0.93 7.71 -0.83
C ASP A 125 -1.25 6.64 -1.88
N LEU A 126 -2.43 6.73 -2.52
CA LEU A 126 -2.89 5.80 -3.55
C LEU A 126 -3.09 6.52 -4.88
N ALA A 127 -2.79 5.82 -5.97
CA ALA A 127 -3.10 6.28 -7.32
C ALA A 127 -3.55 5.11 -8.20
N VAL A 128 -4.41 5.43 -9.17
CA VAL A 128 -4.77 4.53 -10.26
C VAL A 128 -4.27 5.13 -11.55
N ILE A 129 -3.49 4.35 -12.28
CA ILE A 129 -3.06 4.64 -13.65
C ILE A 129 -3.67 3.61 -14.58
N LYS A 130 -3.73 3.92 -15.88
CA LYS A 130 -4.27 3.01 -16.89
C LYS A 130 -3.30 2.86 -18.04
N MET A 131 -3.03 1.61 -18.40
CA MET A 131 -2.33 1.23 -19.64
C MET A 131 -3.32 0.61 -20.63
N ASP A 132 -2.92 0.59 -21.90
CA ASP A 132 -3.70 -0.01 -23.00
C ASP A 132 -2.98 -1.25 -23.55
N ALA A 133 -2.80 -2.26 -22.70
CA ALA A 133 -2.26 -3.56 -23.08
C ALA A 133 -3.39 -4.55 -23.45
N PRO A 134 -3.13 -5.53 -24.34
CA PRO A 134 -4.08 -6.59 -24.68
C PRO A 134 -4.59 -7.35 -23.44
N THR A 135 -5.90 -7.63 -23.39
CA THR A 135 -6.54 -8.26 -22.22
C THR A 135 -5.96 -9.63 -21.87
N ASP A 136 -5.45 -10.38 -22.85
CA ASP A 136 -4.77 -11.67 -22.66
C ASP A 136 -3.43 -11.53 -21.92
N LYS A 137 -2.84 -10.33 -21.84
CA LYS A 137 -1.68 -10.01 -21.00
C LYS A 137 -2.05 -9.51 -19.60
N LEU A 138 -3.31 -9.15 -19.37
CA LEU A 138 -3.76 -8.61 -18.10
C LEU A 138 -4.14 -9.75 -17.15
N ARG A 139 -3.56 -9.73 -15.95
CA ARG A 139 -3.85 -10.66 -14.87
C ARG A 139 -4.25 -9.86 -13.63
N PRO A 140 -5.55 -9.64 -13.40
CA PRO A 140 -6.01 -8.92 -12.22
C PRO A 140 -5.66 -9.68 -10.94
N LEU A 141 -5.05 -8.98 -9.98
CA LEU A 141 -4.70 -9.56 -8.69
C LEU A 141 -5.95 -9.61 -7.78
N PRO A 142 -6.29 -10.77 -7.18
CA PRO A 142 -7.40 -10.86 -6.25
C PRO A 142 -7.20 -9.94 -5.03
N LEU A 143 -8.24 -9.18 -4.68
CA LEU A 143 -8.23 -8.30 -3.51
C LEU A 143 -8.84 -9.02 -2.30
N GLY A 144 -8.02 -9.27 -1.28
CA GLY A 144 -8.42 -9.92 -0.02
C GLY A 144 -9.19 -9.00 0.93
N ASP A 145 -9.17 -9.29 2.23
CA ASP A 145 -9.94 -8.54 3.23
C ASP A 145 -9.04 -8.15 4.42
N SER A 146 -8.67 -6.87 4.50
CA SER A 146 -7.75 -6.40 5.53
C SER A 146 -8.38 -6.31 6.92
N GLN A 147 -9.71 -6.41 7.05
CA GLN A 147 -10.39 -6.39 8.35
C GLN A 147 -10.28 -7.72 9.10
N LYS A 148 -9.89 -8.80 8.43
CA LYS A 148 -9.74 -10.14 9.01
C LYS A 148 -8.30 -10.47 9.38
N LEU A 149 -7.40 -9.50 9.27
CA LEU A 149 -5.99 -9.70 9.52
C LEU A 149 -5.71 -9.92 11.01
N GLN A 150 -4.69 -10.72 11.28
CA GLN A 150 -4.21 -11.00 12.62
C GLN A 150 -2.69 -10.87 12.66
N VAL A 151 -2.18 -10.29 13.74
CA VAL A 151 -0.75 -10.24 14.01
C VAL A 151 -0.18 -11.67 14.04
N GLY A 152 0.96 -11.88 13.39
CA GLY A 152 1.59 -13.19 13.22
C GLY A 152 1.24 -13.91 11.92
N GLN A 153 0.25 -13.44 11.15
CA GLN A 153 -0.02 -14.02 9.83
C GLN A 153 1.15 -13.80 8.87
N LYS A 154 1.53 -14.84 8.14
CA LYS A 154 2.51 -14.78 7.06
C LYS A 154 2.06 -13.81 5.97
N VAL A 155 3.00 -13.00 5.50
CA VAL A 155 2.80 -12.10 4.37
C VAL A 155 3.94 -12.20 3.37
N LEU A 156 3.62 -11.87 2.12
CA LEU A 156 4.55 -11.86 1.00
C LEU A 156 4.46 -10.52 0.30
N ALA A 157 5.56 -9.77 0.25
CA ALA A 157 5.64 -8.53 -0.50
C ALA A 157 6.33 -8.79 -1.84
N ILE A 158 5.65 -8.43 -2.93
CA ILE A 158 6.19 -8.54 -4.28
C ILE A 158 6.39 -7.14 -4.84
N GLY A 159 7.49 -6.92 -5.52
CA GLY A 159 7.77 -5.69 -6.28
C GLY A 159 8.57 -6.00 -7.53
N ASN A 160 8.58 -5.08 -8.48
CA ASN A 160 9.44 -5.10 -9.66
C ASN A 160 10.36 -3.87 -9.65
N PRO A 161 11.35 -3.82 -8.74
CA PRO A 161 12.25 -2.68 -8.66
C PRO A 161 13.06 -2.57 -9.96
N PHE A 162 13.07 -1.39 -10.58
CA PHE A 162 13.89 -1.06 -11.76
C PHE A 162 13.61 -1.87 -13.03
N GLY A 163 12.55 -2.70 -13.06
CA GLY A 163 12.22 -3.54 -14.21
C GLY A 163 13.23 -4.67 -14.49
N LEU A 164 14.14 -4.94 -13.55
CA LEU A 164 15.22 -5.95 -13.68
C LEU A 164 14.78 -7.36 -13.26
N GLY A 165 13.54 -7.51 -12.81
CA GLY A 165 12.98 -8.75 -12.30
C GLY A 165 12.15 -8.51 -11.05
N LEU A 166 11.16 -9.38 -10.84
CA LEU A 166 10.34 -9.35 -9.64
C LEU A 166 11.14 -9.83 -8.43
N THR A 167 11.03 -9.09 -7.33
CA THR A 167 11.55 -9.47 -6.02
C THR A 167 10.41 -9.96 -5.14
N LEU A 168 10.69 -10.99 -4.35
CA LEU A 168 9.80 -11.49 -3.29
C LEU A 168 10.51 -11.32 -1.94
N THR A 169 9.83 -10.72 -0.97
CA THR A 169 10.23 -10.76 0.44
C THR A 169 9.09 -11.34 1.26
N THR A 170 9.44 -12.06 2.33
CA THR A 170 8.48 -12.71 3.21
C THR A 170 8.64 -12.20 4.64
N GLY A 171 7.55 -12.24 5.39
CA GLY A 171 7.54 -11.88 6.80
C GLY A 171 6.19 -12.21 7.41
N ILE A 172 5.82 -11.48 8.46
CA ILE A 172 4.54 -11.55 9.12
C ILE A 172 3.89 -10.18 9.25
N ILE A 173 2.61 -10.15 9.60
CA ILE A 173 1.97 -8.97 10.16
C ILE A 173 2.52 -8.75 11.57
N SER A 174 3.27 -7.68 11.75
CA SER A 174 3.85 -7.30 13.04
C SER A 174 2.89 -6.46 13.89
N SER A 175 2.00 -5.68 13.26
CA SER A 175 1.02 -4.83 13.94
C SER A 175 -0.07 -4.35 12.97
N LEU A 176 -1.19 -3.87 13.50
CA LEU A 176 -2.32 -3.31 12.75
C LEU A 176 -2.71 -1.95 13.37
N GLY A 177 -3.37 -1.08 12.61
CA GLY A 177 -3.87 0.20 13.13
C GLY A 177 -2.78 1.25 13.36
N ARG A 178 -1.66 1.18 12.63
CA ARG A 178 -0.54 2.13 12.79
C ARG A 178 -0.79 3.42 12.02
N ASN A 179 -0.53 4.56 12.66
CA ASN A 179 -0.58 5.86 12.02
C ASN A 179 0.84 6.37 11.81
N ILE A 180 1.20 6.72 10.58
CA ILE A 180 2.52 7.28 10.25
C ILE A 180 2.36 8.57 9.45
N ARG A 181 3.33 9.46 9.56
CA ARG A 181 3.44 10.59 8.64
C ARG A 181 4.15 10.13 7.37
N SER A 182 3.55 10.37 6.21
CA SER A 182 4.19 10.18 4.91
C SER A 182 5.36 11.15 4.75
N GLU A 183 6.20 10.94 3.74
CA GLU A 183 7.33 11.82 3.41
C GLU A 183 6.91 13.29 3.19
N VAL A 184 5.65 13.53 2.81
CA VAL A 184 5.10 14.88 2.59
C VAL A 184 4.33 15.42 3.81
N GLY A 185 4.41 14.74 4.95
CA GLY A 185 3.86 15.19 6.24
C GLY A 185 2.40 14.82 6.50
N THR A 186 1.71 14.23 5.52
CA THR A 186 0.32 13.77 5.65
C THR A 186 0.27 12.54 6.55
N MET A 187 -0.64 12.53 7.53
CA MET A 187 -0.88 11.35 8.35
C MET A 187 -1.63 10.30 7.52
N ILE A 188 -1.02 9.13 7.32
CA ILE A 188 -1.67 7.94 6.77
C ILE A 188 -2.04 7.06 7.97
N GLU A 189 -3.30 6.69 8.03
CA GLU A 189 -3.89 5.98 9.16
C GLU A 189 -4.12 4.50 8.87
N ASP A 190 -4.29 3.73 9.94
CA ASP A 190 -4.71 2.33 9.91
C ASP A 190 -3.79 1.40 9.09
N LEU A 191 -2.49 1.69 9.06
CA LEU A 191 -1.52 0.91 8.30
C LEU A 191 -1.28 -0.47 8.90
N ILE A 192 -1.03 -1.43 8.00
CA ILE A 192 -0.50 -2.76 8.31
C ILE A 192 1.01 -2.61 8.49
N GLN A 193 1.54 -3.04 9.63
CA GLN A 193 2.98 -3.13 9.86
C GLN A 193 3.46 -4.56 9.59
N THR A 194 4.60 -4.69 8.91
CA THR A 194 5.23 -5.98 8.61
C THR A 194 6.75 -5.92 8.80
N ASP A 195 7.36 -7.06 9.09
CA ASP A 195 8.80 -7.27 9.08
C ASP A 195 9.33 -7.82 7.74
N ALA A 196 8.42 -8.11 6.79
CA ALA A 196 8.81 -8.34 5.41
C ALA A 196 9.58 -7.12 4.90
N SER A 197 10.69 -7.35 4.21
CA SER A 197 11.54 -6.24 3.77
C SER A 197 10.82 -5.38 2.73
N ILE A 198 10.47 -4.16 3.13
CA ILE A 198 9.93 -3.09 2.28
C ILE A 198 11.07 -2.13 1.96
N ASN A 199 11.34 -1.87 0.69
CA ASN A 199 12.48 -1.07 0.22
C ASN A 199 12.07 -0.30 -1.05
N PRO A 200 12.80 0.79 -1.41
CA PRO A 200 12.59 1.46 -2.67
C PRO A 200 12.50 0.47 -3.84
N GLY A 201 11.38 0.54 -4.57
CA GLY A 201 11.08 -0.32 -5.71
C GLY A 201 10.05 -1.43 -5.46
N ASN A 202 9.72 -1.78 -4.21
CA ASN A 202 8.47 -2.52 -3.91
C ASN A 202 7.30 -1.64 -3.48
N SER A 203 7.53 -0.35 -3.23
CA SER A 203 6.47 0.66 -3.07
C SER A 203 5.49 0.63 -4.26
N GLY A 204 4.20 0.59 -3.95
CA GLY A 204 3.08 0.44 -4.88
C GLY A 204 2.76 -1.02 -5.25
N GLY A 205 3.65 -1.96 -4.94
CA GLY A 205 3.44 -3.39 -5.11
C GLY A 205 2.55 -4.00 -4.02
N PRO A 206 2.06 -5.23 -4.22
CA PRO A 206 1.15 -5.86 -3.28
C PRO A 206 1.87 -6.43 -2.05
N LEU A 207 1.19 -6.32 -0.90
CA LEU A 207 1.37 -7.20 0.26
C LEU A 207 0.30 -8.28 0.19
N LEU A 208 0.70 -9.55 0.14
CA LEU A 208 -0.16 -10.70 -0.06
C LEU A 208 -0.30 -11.54 1.22
N ASN A 209 -1.47 -12.14 1.42
CA ASN A 209 -1.66 -13.22 2.41
C ASN A 209 -1.18 -14.58 1.87
N SER A 210 -1.28 -15.63 2.68
CA SER A 210 -0.89 -17.00 2.32
C SER A 210 -1.79 -17.68 1.28
N GLN A 211 -2.83 -16.99 0.79
CA GLN A 211 -3.72 -17.40 -0.30
C GLN A 211 -3.38 -16.68 -1.63
N GLY A 212 -2.43 -15.74 -1.61
CA GLY A 212 -2.04 -14.92 -2.75
C GLY A 212 -3.06 -13.81 -3.08
N GLU A 213 -3.84 -13.37 -2.10
CA GLU A 213 -4.74 -12.22 -2.22
C GLU A 213 -4.04 -10.97 -1.67
N MET A 214 -4.22 -9.83 -2.34
CA MET A 214 -3.72 -8.54 -1.87
C MET A 214 -4.44 -8.14 -0.59
N ILE A 215 -3.69 -7.97 0.49
CA ILE A 215 -4.18 -7.46 1.78
C ILE A 215 -3.68 -6.05 2.07
N GLY A 216 -2.67 -5.57 1.34
CA GLY A 216 -2.25 -4.17 1.37
C GLY A 216 -1.37 -3.77 0.19
N ILE A 217 -1.02 -2.48 0.16
CA ILE A 217 -0.16 -1.84 -0.84
C ILE A 217 1.09 -1.36 -0.12
N ASN A 218 2.24 -1.94 -0.44
CA ASN A 218 3.53 -1.59 0.17
C ASN A 218 3.80 -0.11 -0.07
N THR A 219 4.10 0.69 0.96
CA THR A 219 4.18 2.15 0.80
C THR A 219 5.46 2.75 1.36
N ALA A 220 5.71 2.55 2.66
CA ALA A 220 6.71 3.30 3.39
C ALA A 220 7.46 2.39 4.37
N ILE A 221 8.63 2.90 4.79
CA ILE A 221 9.40 2.40 5.92
C ILE A 221 9.62 3.55 6.90
N ILE A 222 9.76 3.22 8.18
CA ILE A 222 10.41 4.13 9.13
C ILE A 222 11.87 3.68 9.18
N SER A 223 12.78 4.49 8.61
CA SER A 223 14.21 4.17 8.60
C SER A 223 15.07 5.42 8.73
N PRO A 224 16.02 5.46 9.70
CA PRO A 224 17.04 6.50 9.76
C PRO A 224 18.00 6.52 8.55
N THR A 225 18.14 5.39 7.85
CA THR A 225 19.09 5.20 6.75
C THR A 225 18.45 5.14 5.37
N GLY A 226 17.11 5.09 5.29
CA GLY A 226 16.36 4.90 4.04
C GLY A 226 16.31 3.46 3.53
N ALA A 227 16.86 2.49 4.28
CA ALA A 227 16.77 1.05 3.99
C ALA A 227 15.90 0.33 5.04
N SER A 228 15.34 -0.83 4.69
CA SER A 228 14.56 -1.65 5.63
C SER A 228 15.37 -1.96 6.89
N VAL A 229 14.77 -1.67 8.05
CA VAL A 229 15.25 -2.07 9.39
C VAL A 229 14.30 -3.10 10.03
N GLY A 230 13.51 -3.80 9.21
CA GLY A 230 12.47 -4.73 9.68
C GLY A 230 11.18 -4.05 10.12
N ILE A 231 10.93 -2.81 9.69
CA ILE A 231 9.71 -2.05 9.96
C ILE A 231 9.18 -1.49 8.64
N GLY A 232 8.35 -2.28 7.97
CA GLY A 232 7.64 -1.90 6.75
C GLY A 232 6.16 -1.62 6.99
N PHE A 233 5.57 -0.81 6.13
CA PHE A 233 4.16 -0.46 6.17
C PHE A 233 3.46 -0.69 4.84
N ALA A 234 2.21 -1.12 4.92
CA ALA A 234 1.31 -1.24 3.79
C ALA A 234 -0.05 -0.61 4.07
N ILE A 235 -0.61 0.06 3.07
CA ILE A 235 -1.98 0.61 3.11
C ILE A 235 -2.95 -0.57 3.01
N PRO A 236 -3.94 -0.71 3.90
CA PRO A 236 -4.87 -1.84 3.85
C PRO A 236 -5.66 -1.91 2.54
N VAL A 237 -5.88 -3.12 2.03
CA VAL A 237 -6.64 -3.30 0.77
C VAL A 237 -8.07 -2.79 0.87
N ASN A 238 -8.71 -2.81 2.05
CA ASN A 238 -10.07 -2.28 2.20
C ASN A 238 -10.12 -0.75 2.05
N THR A 239 -9.02 -0.04 2.38
CA THR A 239 -8.86 1.39 2.07
C THR A 239 -8.84 1.59 0.55
N ALA A 240 -8.05 0.80 -0.18
CA ALA A 240 -8.02 0.86 -1.64
C ALA A 240 -9.38 0.49 -2.28
N LYS A 241 -10.06 -0.57 -1.81
CA LYS A 241 -11.40 -0.97 -2.30
C LYS A 241 -12.42 0.16 -2.22
N ARG A 242 -12.38 0.98 -1.16
CA ARG A 242 -13.26 2.14 -1.00
C ARG A 242 -12.91 3.27 -1.98
N ILE A 243 -11.62 3.49 -2.24
CA ILE A 243 -11.10 4.64 -2.98
C ILE A 243 -11.08 4.41 -4.50
N ILE A 244 -10.73 3.21 -4.96
CA ILE A 244 -10.59 2.86 -6.39
C ILE A 244 -11.81 3.27 -7.23
N PRO A 245 -13.07 2.99 -6.83
CA PRO A 245 -14.23 3.39 -7.62
C PRO A 245 -14.31 4.90 -7.86
N GLU A 246 -13.98 5.71 -6.84
CA GLU A 246 -13.95 7.16 -6.95
C GLU A 246 -12.81 7.64 -7.84
N LEU A 247 -11.60 7.09 -7.67
CA LEU A 247 -10.47 7.43 -8.55
C LEU A 247 -10.78 7.13 -10.01
N ILE A 248 -11.40 5.98 -10.31
CA ILE A 248 -11.77 5.62 -11.68
C ILE A 248 -12.89 6.51 -12.21
N ALA A 249 -13.88 6.87 -11.39
CA ALA A 249 -15.06 7.60 -11.85
C ALA A 249 -14.82 9.11 -12.04
N LYS A 250 -14.03 9.75 -11.17
CA LYS A 250 -13.84 11.22 -11.17
C LYS A 250 -12.39 11.68 -11.13
N GLY A 251 -11.44 10.76 -10.96
CA GLY A 251 -10.01 11.06 -10.89
C GLY A 251 -9.48 11.51 -9.53
N TYR A 252 -10.31 11.52 -8.48
CA TYR A 252 -9.92 11.91 -7.13
C TYR A 252 -10.90 11.34 -6.08
N VAL A 253 -10.66 11.54 -4.78
CA VAL A 253 -11.58 11.13 -3.69
C VAL A 253 -12.22 12.37 -3.07
N SER A 254 -13.55 12.35 -2.86
CA SER A 254 -14.23 13.46 -2.20
C SER A 254 -14.22 13.24 -0.70
N TYR A 255 -13.56 14.15 0.02
CA TYR A 255 -13.53 14.12 1.47
C TYR A 255 -14.59 15.06 2.06
N PRO A 256 -15.35 14.61 3.08
CA PRO A 256 -16.17 15.50 3.88
C PRO A 256 -15.27 16.52 4.59
N TRP A 257 -15.73 17.77 4.66
CA TRP A 257 -14.95 18.87 5.19
C TRP A 257 -15.83 19.83 5.98
N ALA A 258 -15.41 20.10 7.21
CA ALA A 258 -16.06 21.06 8.10
C ALA A 258 -15.54 22.49 7.94
N GLY A 259 -14.42 22.70 7.25
CA GLY A 259 -13.83 24.04 7.13
C GLY A 259 -13.32 24.62 8.44
N VAL A 260 -12.86 23.77 9.36
CA VAL A 260 -12.25 24.18 10.63
C VAL A 260 -10.94 23.44 10.87
N SER A 261 -9.99 24.14 11.46
CA SER A 261 -8.80 23.54 12.07
C SER A 261 -9.01 23.46 13.57
N VAL A 262 -8.67 22.31 14.15
CA VAL A 262 -8.86 22.04 15.57
C VAL A 262 -7.57 21.56 16.22
N GLN A 263 -7.45 21.81 17.52
CA GLN A 263 -6.40 21.27 18.37
C GLN A 263 -7.04 20.56 19.59
N PRO A 264 -6.36 19.59 20.20
CA PRO A 264 -6.87 18.94 21.40
C PRO A 264 -6.90 19.93 22.57
N LEU A 265 -8.04 19.98 23.28
CA LEU A 265 -8.11 20.58 24.61
C LEU A 265 -7.79 19.52 25.65
N PHE A 266 -6.64 19.65 26.31
CA PHE A 266 -6.24 18.79 27.41
C PHE A 266 -6.58 19.43 28.78
N PRO A 267 -6.78 18.63 29.84
CA PRO A 267 -7.27 19.13 31.14
C PRO A 267 -6.45 20.27 31.75
N GLU A 268 -5.12 20.26 31.57
CA GLU A 268 -4.25 21.32 32.08
C GLU A 268 -4.53 22.66 31.38
N LEU A 269 -4.72 22.66 30.05
CA LEU A 269 -5.05 23.85 29.28
C LEU A 269 -6.46 24.35 29.64
N ALA A 270 -7.42 23.44 29.79
CA ALA A 270 -8.78 23.78 30.22
C ALA A 270 -8.80 24.50 31.58
N ARG A 271 -8.07 23.96 32.57
CA ARG A 271 -7.94 24.58 33.90
C ARG A 271 -7.24 25.94 33.84
N PHE A 272 -6.17 26.05 33.06
CA PHE A 272 -5.46 27.32 32.85
C PHE A 272 -6.38 28.39 32.27
N LEU A 273 -7.21 28.02 31.29
CA LEU A 273 -8.20 28.89 30.66
C LEU A 273 -9.50 29.06 31.46
N LYS A 274 -9.64 28.35 32.60
CA LYS A 274 -10.83 28.33 33.46
C LYS A 274 -12.12 27.97 32.71
N LEU A 275 -12.02 27.00 31.78
CA LEU A 275 -13.16 26.51 31.01
C LEU A 275 -14.05 25.58 31.85
N LYS A 276 -15.33 25.49 31.49
CA LYS A 276 -16.31 24.59 32.13
C LYS A 276 -16.21 23.12 31.69
N VAL A 277 -15.23 22.82 30.86
CA VAL A 277 -15.01 21.49 30.24
C VAL A 277 -13.53 21.18 30.34
N GLU A 278 -13.18 19.91 30.53
CA GLU A 278 -11.77 19.49 30.66
C GLU A 278 -11.15 19.03 29.33
N ARG A 279 -12.01 18.70 28.35
CA ARG A 279 -11.65 17.98 27.13
C ARG A 279 -12.52 18.45 25.95
N GLY A 280 -12.06 18.20 24.73
CA GLY A 280 -12.76 18.56 23.50
C GLY A 280 -11.82 18.91 22.35
N ALA A 281 -12.41 19.27 21.21
CA ALA A 281 -11.70 19.81 20.07
C ALA A 281 -11.84 21.34 20.05
N MET A 282 -10.76 22.07 20.35
CA MET A 282 -10.74 23.52 20.33
C MET A 282 -10.51 24.01 18.90
N VAL A 283 -11.40 24.85 18.38
CA VAL A 283 -11.29 25.45 17.05
C VAL A 283 -10.23 26.54 17.09
N ILE A 284 -9.20 26.38 16.27
CA ILE A 284 -8.08 27.34 16.16
C ILE A 284 -8.22 28.25 14.95
N ASP A 285 -8.80 27.75 13.86
CA ASP A 285 -9.02 28.51 12.63
C ASP A 285 -10.32 28.02 11.96
N VAL A 286 -10.96 28.94 11.24
CA VAL A 286 -12.16 28.66 10.46
C VAL A 286 -11.92 29.17 9.05
N THR A 287 -12.00 28.28 8.07
CA THR A 287 -11.74 28.63 6.68
C THR A 287 -12.83 29.56 6.15
N ALA A 288 -12.43 30.74 5.66
CA ALA A 288 -13.34 31.71 5.06
C ALA A 288 -14.15 31.09 3.90
N GLY A 289 -15.46 31.35 3.88
CA GLY A 289 -16.44 30.76 2.96
C GLY A 289 -16.74 29.27 3.20
N GLY A 290 -16.05 28.64 4.14
CA GLY A 290 -16.19 27.23 4.48
C GLY A 290 -17.45 26.91 5.32
N PRO A 291 -17.77 25.63 5.51
CA PRO A 291 -18.94 25.21 6.29
C PRO A 291 -18.95 25.72 7.72
N GLY A 292 -17.80 25.71 8.40
CA GLY A 292 -17.67 26.17 9.77
C GLY A 292 -18.02 27.65 9.93
N GLU A 293 -17.55 28.50 9.02
CA GLU A 293 -17.87 29.94 9.03
C GLU A 293 -19.36 30.17 8.76
N LYS A 294 -19.92 29.48 7.75
CA LYS A 294 -21.36 29.54 7.42
C LYS A 294 -22.26 29.09 8.57
N ALA A 295 -21.79 28.13 9.37
CA ALA A 295 -22.45 27.66 10.58
C ALA A 295 -22.21 28.58 11.80
N GLY A 296 -21.33 29.58 11.67
CA GLY A 296 -21.04 30.57 12.69
C GLY A 296 -20.05 30.10 13.77
N LEU A 297 -19.19 29.11 13.48
CA LEU A 297 -18.07 28.72 14.35
C LEU A 297 -17.03 29.85 14.42
N ARG A 298 -16.30 29.90 15.55
CA ARG A 298 -15.27 30.91 15.82
C ARG A 298 -13.92 30.24 16.07
N GLY A 299 -12.90 30.68 15.33
CA GLY A 299 -11.51 30.33 15.55
C GLY A 299 -10.90 31.04 16.74
N GLY A 300 -9.66 30.69 17.07
CA GLY A 300 -8.93 31.35 18.15
C GLY A 300 -8.55 32.78 17.80
N ASP A 301 -8.51 33.63 18.82
CA ASP A 301 -8.25 35.06 18.69
C ASP A 301 -6.87 35.48 19.21
N ARG A 302 -6.18 34.59 19.94
CA ARG A 302 -4.87 34.89 20.54
C ARG A 302 -4.00 33.65 20.70
N THR A 303 -2.69 33.87 20.68
CA THR A 303 -1.69 32.85 21.01
C THR A 303 -1.24 33.03 22.45
N ILE A 304 -1.18 31.94 23.21
CA ILE A 304 -0.61 31.93 24.55
C ILE A 304 0.55 30.94 24.64
N GLN A 305 1.48 31.21 25.56
CA GLN A 305 2.54 30.28 25.91
C GLN A 305 2.05 29.37 27.05
N ALA A 306 1.84 28.09 26.76
CA ALA A 306 1.55 27.06 27.76
C ALA A 306 2.79 26.16 27.91
N ARG A 307 3.62 26.45 28.92
CA ARG A 307 4.95 25.82 29.11
C ARG A 307 5.84 26.05 27.87
N ASN A 308 6.19 24.97 27.16
CA ASN A 308 7.06 24.98 25.98
C ASN A 308 6.25 24.98 24.67
N LEU A 309 4.92 25.08 24.75
CA LEU A 309 4.02 25.06 23.59
C LEU A 309 3.37 26.43 23.40
N GLN A 310 3.41 26.93 22.17
CA GLN A 310 2.53 28.02 21.74
C GLN A 310 1.21 27.41 21.28
N VAL A 311 0.12 27.83 21.88
CA VAL A 311 -1.23 27.35 21.55
C VAL A 311 -2.14 28.51 21.21
N ILE A 312 -2.96 28.33 20.17
CA ILE A 312 -4.00 29.28 19.78
C ILE A 312 -5.23 28.99 20.65
N VAL A 313 -5.82 30.03 21.24
CA VAL A 313 -6.98 29.92 22.16
C VAL A 313 -8.01 31.00 21.84
N GLY A 314 -9.18 30.92 22.49
CA GLY A 314 -10.28 31.89 22.34
C GLY A 314 -11.38 31.48 21.36
N GLY A 315 -11.16 30.38 20.62
CA GLY A 315 -12.16 29.80 19.74
C GLY A 315 -13.16 28.91 20.48
N ASP A 316 -14.13 28.41 19.73
CA ASP A 316 -15.11 27.46 20.24
C ASP A 316 -14.46 26.15 20.69
N VAL A 317 -14.99 25.52 21.73
CA VAL A 317 -14.61 24.14 22.08
C VAL A 317 -15.75 23.21 21.73
N ILE A 318 -15.54 22.34 20.75
CA ILE A 318 -16.49 21.29 20.36
C ILE A 318 -16.38 20.15 21.37
N THR A 319 -17.48 19.85 22.05
CA THR A 319 -17.55 18.82 23.10
C THR A 319 -18.37 17.61 22.67
N GLN A 320 -19.27 17.79 21.70
CA GLN A 320 -20.05 16.69 21.12
C GLN A 320 -20.28 16.95 19.63
N VAL A 321 -20.39 15.87 18.87
CA VAL A 321 -20.87 15.87 17.50
C VAL A 321 -22.01 14.85 17.38
N ASP A 322 -23.18 15.35 16.99
CA ASP A 322 -24.48 14.71 17.08
C ASP A 322 -24.73 14.15 18.50
N GLN A 323 -24.64 12.84 18.68
CA GLN A 323 -24.82 12.18 19.98
C GLN A 323 -23.51 11.59 20.53
N ARG A 324 -22.37 11.85 19.88
CA ARG A 324 -21.06 11.34 20.30
C ARG A 324 -20.28 12.40 21.05
N GLU A 325 -19.72 12.02 22.18
CA GLU A 325 -18.75 12.84 22.91
C GLU A 325 -17.47 13.00 22.09
N VAL A 326 -16.90 14.21 22.12
CA VAL A 326 -15.61 14.55 21.50
C VAL A 326 -14.63 14.78 22.64
N LYS A 327 -13.68 13.86 22.86
CA LYS A 327 -12.70 13.95 23.95
C LYS A 327 -11.45 14.71 23.52
N ASP A 328 -11.14 14.70 22.23
CA ASP A 328 -10.03 15.44 21.63
C ASP A 328 -10.30 15.77 20.15
N ALA A 329 -9.30 16.33 19.48
CA ALA A 329 -9.39 16.67 18.06
C ALA A 329 -9.54 15.45 17.14
N ASP A 330 -8.92 14.31 17.49
CA ASP A 330 -8.89 13.11 16.66
C ASP A 330 -10.28 12.45 16.62
N ASP A 331 -11.02 12.46 17.72
CA ASP A 331 -12.42 12.03 17.77
C ASP A 331 -13.29 12.76 16.75
N LEU A 332 -13.16 14.09 16.69
CA LEU A 332 -13.91 14.92 15.74
C LEU A 332 -13.46 14.65 14.29
N ILE A 333 -12.15 14.59 14.04
CA ILE A 333 -11.60 14.33 12.70
C ILE A 333 -12.09 12.98 12.18
N LYS A 334 -12.02 11.93 13.01
CA LYS A 334 -12.51 10.59 12.68
C LYS A 334 -14.00 10.61 12.39
N TYR A 335 -14.80 11.28 13.24
CA TYR A 335 -16.24 11.39 13.03
C TYR A 335 -16.57 12.03 11.68
N ILE A 336 -15.92 13.16 11.35
CA ILE A 336 -16.15 13.86 10.09
C ILE A 336 -15.72 12.99 8.91
N ARG A 337 -14.60 12.27 8.99
CA ARG A 337 -14.11 11.36 7.93
C ARG A 337 -15.06 10.21 7.61
N GLU A 338 -15.88 9.77 8.56
CA GLU A 338 -16.89 8.72 8.37
C GLU A 338 -18.16 9.22 7.64
N ARG A 339 -18.23 10.53 7.31
CA ARG A 339 -19.39 11.17 6.65
C ARG A 339 -19.18 11.41 5.17
N LYS A 340 -20.21 11.95 4.53
CA LYS A 340 -20.18 12.36 3.12
C LYS A 340 -20.32 13.88 3.01
N PRO A 341 -19.75 14.48 1.96
CA PRO A 341 -20.14 15.82 1.56
C PRO A 341 -21.67 15.93 1.44
N GLY A 342 -22.24 16.99 2.01
CA GLY A 342 -23.68 17.22 2.07
C GLY A 342 -24.36 16.71 3.35
N ASP A 343 -23.70 15.88 4.17
CA ASP A 343 -24.27 15.43 5.44
C ASP A 343 -24.43 16.60 6.41
N ALA A 344 -25.55 16.62 7.13
CA ALA A 344 -25.77 17.57 8.23
C ALA A 344 -25.25 16.97 9.55
N VAL A 345 -24.53 17.78 10.32
CA VAL A 345 -24.02 17.44 11.65
C VAL A 345 -24.41 18.53 12.65
N THR A 346 -24.66 18.13 13.90
CA THR A 346 -24.93 19.05 15.01
C THR A 346 -23.75 19.05 15.97
N LEU A 347 -23.11 20.20 16.18
CA LEU A 347 -22.00 20.35 17.11
C LEU A 347 -22.51 20.98 18.40
N ARG A 348 -22.25 20.35 19.54
CA ARG A 348 -22.36 21.02 20.85
C ARG A 348 -21.04 21.70 21.15
N ILE A 349 -21.05 23.01 21.26
CA ILE A 349 -19.87 23.83 21.52
C ILE A 349 -19.96 24.54 22.87
N LEU A 350 -18.82 24.83 23.47
CA LEU A 350 -18.67 25.81 24.55
C LEU A 350 -18.14 27.12 23.93
N ARG A 351 -18.91 28.20 24.09
CA ARG A 351 -18.55 29.56 23.67
C ARG A 351 -18.92 30.55 24.77
N ASP A 352 -17.99 31.42 25.16
CA ASP A 352 -18.22 32.45 26.17
C ASP A 352 -18.81 31.88 27.48
N GLY A 353 -18.39 30.67 27.87
CA GLY A 353 -18.87 29.97 29.07
C GLY A 353 -20.28 29.37 28.97
N GLN A 354 -20.90 29.37 27.79
CA GLN A 354 -22.22 28.79 27.54
C GLN A 354 -22.16 27.68 26.49
N PHE A 355 -23.00 26.66 26.66
CA PHE A 355 -23.16 25.61 25.65
C PHE A 355 -24.14 26.07 24.56
N LYS A 356 -23.79 25.80 23.31
CA LYS A 356 -24.64 26.08 22.14
C LYS A 356 -24.61 24.89 21.19
N ASP A 357 -25.74 24.61 20.57
CA ASP A 357 -25.83 23.61 19.50
C ASP A 357 -25.81 24.33 18.15
N ILE A 358 -24.88 23.94 17.28
CA ILE A 358 -24.70 24.49 15.94
C ILE A 358 -24.95 23.40 14.92
N LYS A 359 -25.88 23.63 14.01
CA LYS A 359 -26.07 22.77 12.83
C LYS A 359 -25.17 23.23 11.71
N MET A 360 -24.48 22.29 11.07
CA MET A 360 -23.57 22.53 9.97
C MET A 360 -23.78 21.48 8.89
N THR A 361 -23.74 21.88 7.63
CA THR A 361 -23.72 20.94 6.49
C THR A 361 -22.29 20.81 5.99
N LEU A 362 -21.76 19.60 5.98
CA LEU A 362 -20.40 19.33 5.50
C LEU A 362 -20.31 19.62 4.00
N ALA A 363 -19.20 20.21 3.57
CA ALA A 363 -18.91 20.38 2.16
C ALA A 363 -17.87 19.34 1.71
N GLU A 364 -17.65 19.29 0.40
CA GLU A 364 -16.50 18.61 -0.16
C GLU A 364 -15.24 19.43 0.10
N ARG A 365 -14.17 18.78 0.56
CA ARG A 365 -12.89 19.45 0.81
C ARG A 365 -12.38 20.09 -0.48
N PRO A 366 -12.01 21.40 -0.46
CA PRO A 366 -11.41 22.04 -1.63
C PRO A 366 -10.20 21.28 -2.13
N ARG A 367 -10.13 21.07 -3.46
CA ARG A 367 -8.98 20.46 -4.09
C ARG A 367 -7.85 21.49 -4.16
N THR A 368 -6.70 21.18 -3.58
CA THR A 368 -5.46 21.88 -3.88
C THR A 368 -5.03 21.50 -5.28
N THR A 369 -5.55 22.23 -6.27
CA THR A 369 -5.04 22.15 -7.65
C THR A 369 -3.67 22.81 -7.66
N ARG A 370 -2.61 22.01 -7.51
CA ARG A 370 -1.29 22.44 -7.97
C ARG A 370 -1.35 22.46 -9.50
N ARG A 371 -1.37 23.67 -10.07
CA ARG A 371 -1.20 23.89 -11.50
C ARG A 371 0.14 23.36 -11.98
#